data_AF-A0A927RC58-F1
#
_entry.id   AF-A0A927RC58-F1
#
_cell.length_a   1.000
_cell.length_b   1.000
_cell.length_c   1.000
_cell.angle_alpha   90.00
_cell.angle_beta   90.00
_cell.angle_gamma   90.00
#
_symmetry.space_group_name_H-M   'P 1'
#
loop_
_entity.id
_entity.type
_entity.pdbx_description
1 polymer ?
#
loop_
_entity_poly.entity_id
_entity_poly.type
_entity_poly.pdbx_seq_one_letter_code
_entity_poly.pdbx_strand_id
1 'polypeptide(L)' 'MRIDCDHCAARGRHCGDCVVTVILGAPPVGAGLDEADRRALRVLAEAGLWSPDNPPTVVIEPHISDVMPIAQ' A
#
# COMPACT_ATOMS: atom_id res chain seq x y z
N MET A 1 -17.88 -5.08 2.94
CA MET A 1 -17.87 -4.75 1.50
C MET A 1 -16.54 -5.20 0.92
N ARG A 2 -16.51 -5.97 -0.17
CA ARG A 2 -15.27 -6.49 -0.80
C ARG A 2 -15.25 -6.05 -2.26
N ILE A 3 -14.17 -5.39 -2.67
CA ILE A 3 -13.97 -4.95 -4.04
C ILE A 3 -12.91 -5.87 -4.65
N ASP A 4 -13.26 -6.51 -5.76
CA ASP A 4 -12.31 -7.28 -6.55
C ASP A 4 -11.54 -6.32 -7.45
N CYS A 5 -10.39 -5.89 -6.95
CA CYS A 5 -9.53 -4.98 -7.66
C CYS A 5 -8.96 -5.59 -8.96
N ASP A 6 -8.78 -6.91 -9.03
CA ASP A 6 -8.12 -7.55 -10.18
C ASP A 6 -9.00 -7.55 -11.43
N HIS A 7 -10.33 -7.58 -11.23
CA HIS A 7 -11.32 -7.46 -12.31
C HIS A 7 -11.99 -6.08 -12.37
N CYS A 8 -11.57 -5.15 -11.52
CA CYS A 8 -12.18 -3.83 -11.47
C CYS A 8 -11.84 -3.04 -12.73
N ALA A 9 -12.86 -2.78 -13.55
CA ALA A 9 -12.71 -1.98 -14.75
C ALA A 9 -12.18 -0.56 -14.43
N ALA A 10 -12.37 0.01 -13.25
CA ALA A 10 -11.84 1.34 -12.92
C ALA A 10 -10.34 1.34 -12.53
N ARG A 11 -9.74 0.18 -12.25
CA ARG A 11 -8.34 0.06 -11.79
C ARG A 11 -7.38 0.73 -12.77
N GLY A 12 -6.45 1.51 -12.24
CA GLY A 12 -5.47 2.28 -13.01
C GLY A 12 -6.02 3.58 -13.61
N ARG A 13 -7.12 3.51 -14.36
CA ARG A 13 -7.63 4.66 -15.14
C ARG A 13 -8.45 5.68 -14.34
N HIS A 14 -9.26 5.22 -13.39
CA HIS A 14 -10.13 6.07 -12.55
C HIS A 14 -10.07 5.67 -11.08
N CYS A 15 -8.95 5.09 -10.64
CA CYS A 15 -8.84 4.65 -9.25
C CYS A 15 -8.63 5.84 -8.31
N GLY A 16 -7.84 6.84 -8.72
CA GLY A 16 -7.52 8.02 -7.91
C GLY A 16 -8.70 8.94 -7.62
N ASP A 17 -9.73 8.92 -8.46
CA ASP A 17 -11.00 9.65 -8.34
C ASP A 17 -12.18 8.73 -8.00
N CYS A 18 -11.93 7.45 -7.68
CA CYS A 18 -12.96 6.51 -7.27
C CYS A 18 -13.48 6.85 -5.86
N VAL A 19 -14.78 6.60 -5.61
CA VAL A 19 -15.37 6.66 -4.27
C VAL A 19 -14.61 5.84 -3.22
N VAL A 20 -13.92 4.77 -3.66
CA VAL A 20 -13.06 3.94 -2.81
C VAL A 20 -11.92 4.77 -2.21
N THR A 21 -11.27 5.60 -3.02
CA THR A 21 -10.17 6.47 -2.59
C THR A 21 -10.68 7.60 -1.68
N VAL A 22 -11.92 8.06 -1.89
CA VAL A 22 -12.57 9.01 -0.98
C VAL A 22 -12.83 8.40 0.40
N ILE A 23 -13.29 7.15 0.45
CA ILE A 23 -13.63 6.46 1.70
C ILE A 23 -12.37 6.00 2.44
N LEU A 24 -11.37 5.48 1.73
CA LEU A 24 -10.16 4.88 2.33
C LEU A 24 -8.98 5.85 2.43
N GLY A 25 -9.03 7.00 1.74
CA GLY A 25 -7.91 7.91 1.57
C GLY A 25 -6.96 7.46 0.45
N ALA A 26 -6.27 8.42 -0.16
CA ALA A 26 -5.12 8.11 -1.00
C ALA A 26 -3.94 7.69 -0.11
N PRO A 27 -3.05 6.79 -0.59
CA PRO A 27 -1.78 6.56 0.08
C PRO A 27 -1.02 7.88 0.28
N PRO A 28 -0.32 8.08 1.40
CA PRO A 28 0.44 9.30 1.62
C PRO A 28 1.41 9.54 0.47
N VAL A 29 1.55 10.80 0.06
CA VAL A 29 2.49 11.18 -1.00
C VAL A 29 3.90 10.77 -0.55
N GLY A 30 4.55 9.90 -1.32
CA GLY A 30 5.86 9.35 -0.96
C GLY A 30 5.82 8.01 -0.22
N ALA A 31 4.65 7.38 -0.06
CA ALA A 31 4.50 6.01 0.46
C ALA A 31 4.97 4.94 -0.54
N GLY A 32 6.20 5.08 -1.03
CA GLY A 32 6.90 4.10 -1.83
C GLY A 32 7.95 3.40 -0.98
N LEU A 33 8.23 2.15 -1.32
CA LEU A 33 9.35 1.41 -0.74
C LEU A 33 10.64 2.16 -1.08
N ASP A 34 11.52 2.38 -0.11
CA ASP A 34 12.86 2.87 -0.37
C ASP A 34 13.77 1.72 -0.87
N GLU A 35 15.05 1.98 -1.11
CA GLU A 35 15.95 0.91 -1.58
C GLU A 35 16.27 -0.13 -0.48
N ALA A 36 16.26 0.26 0.78
CA ALA A 36 16.42 -0.69 1.88
C ALA A 36 15.20 -1.62 1.98
N ASP A 37 14.00 -1.08 1.85
CA ASP A 37 12.75 -1.85 1.81
C ASP A 37 12.74 -2.82 0.63
N ARG A 38 13.10 -2.35 -0.57
CA ARG A 38 13.20 -3.22 -1.76
C ARG A 38 14.20 -4.34 -1.57
N ARG A 39 15.35 -4.07 -0.93
CA ARG A 39 16.34 -5.11 -0.60
C ARG A 39 15.78 -6.12 0.40
N ALA A 40 15.12 -5.65 1.46
CA ALA A 40 14.53 -6.54 2.46
C ALA A 40 13.49 -7.46 1.83
N LEU A 41 12.60 -6.93 0.99
CA LEU A 41 11.59 -7.72 0.28
C LEU A 41 12.22 -8.73 -0.70
N ARG A 42 13.34 -8.40 -1.36
CA ARG A 42 14.08 -9.38 -2.18
C ARG A 42 14.61 -10.55 -1.35
N VAL A 43 15.20 -10.29 -0.19
CA VAL A 43 15.68 -11.36 0.71
C VAL A 43 14.52 -12.26 1.17
N LEU A 44 13.37 -11.66 1.49
CA LEU A 44 12.17 -12.42 1.83
C LEU A 44 11.65 -13.25 0.65
N ALA A 45 11.71 -12.71 -0.57
CA ALA A 45 11.34 -13.42 -1.79
C ALA A 45 12.24 -14.63 -2.03
N GLU A 46 13.56 -14.43 -1.94
CA GLU A 46 14.57 -15.48 -2.09
C GLU A 46 14.41 -16.59 -1.04
N ALA A 47 13.98 -16.24 0.17
CA ALA A 47 13.65 -17.17 1.24
C ALA A 47 12.27 -17.85 1.10
N GLY A 48 11.46 -17.48 0.09
CA GLY A 48 10.11 -18.00 -0.11
C GLY A 48 9.06 -17.50 0.89
N LEU A 49 9.37 -16.43 1.63
CA LEU A 49 8.51 -15.82 2.64
C LEU A 49 7.61 -14.71 2.07
N TRP A 50 7.84 -14.29 0.83
CA TRP A 50 7.08 -13.26 0.13
C TRP A 50 7.04 -13.51 -1.38
N SER A 51 5.99 -13.06 -2.07
CA SER A 51 5.89 -13.10 -3.54
C SER A 51 5.28 -11.79 -4.09
N PRO A 52 5.85 -11.21 -5.17
CA PRO A 52 5.27 -10.04 -5.84
C PRO A 52 3.97 -10.36 -6.59
N ASP A 53 3.78 -11.61 -7.00
CA ASP A 53 2.58 -12.04 -7.75
C ASP A 53 1.39 -12.30 -6.83
N ASN A 54 1.64 -12.43 -5.53
CA ASN A 54 0.62 -12.55 -4.49
C ASN A 54 1.10 -11.82 -3.22
N PRO A 55 1.08 -10.48 -3.22
CA PRO A 55 1.53 -9.73 -2.07
C PRO A 55 0.59 -9.99 -0.89
N PRO A 56 1.11 -10.17 0.34
CA PRO A 56 0.26 -10.24 1.52
C PRO A 56 -0.51 -8.93 1.66
N THR A 57 -1.72 -8.98 2.23
CA THR A 57 -2.43 -7.77 2.67
C THR A 57 -1.59 -7.08 3.75
N VAL A 58 -0.79 -6.10 3.36
CA VAL A 58 -0.01 -5.30 4.30
C VAL A 58 -0.96 -4.28 4.93
N VAL A 59 -1.32 -4.49 6.18
CA VAL A 59 -1.88 -3.43 7.02
C VAL A 59 -0.70 -2.60 7.48
N ILE A 60 -0.49 -1.45 6.83
CA ILE A 60 0.53 -0.49 7.29
C ILE A 60 -0.04 0.19 8.53
N GLU A 61 0.35 -0.26 9.72
CA GLU A 61 0.20 0.57 10.91
C GLU A 61 1.16 1.75 10.79
N PRO A 62 0.70 2.99 10.96
CA PRO A 62 1.59 4.14 10.88
C PRO A 62 2.63 4.07 12.02
N HIS A 63 3.90 4.32 11.70
CA HIS A 63 4.94 4.44 12.72
C HIS A 63 4.62 5.62 13.63
N ILE A 64 4.75 5.44 14.95
CA ILE A 64 4.37 6.45 15.95
C ILE A 64 5.07 7.81 15.76
N SER A 65 6.25 7.81 15.10
CA SER A 65 7.01 9.02 14.75
C SER A 65 6.40 9.81 13.58
N ASP A 66 5.60 9.18 12.72
CA ASP A 66 4.89 9.82 11.61
C ASP A 66 3.53 10.40 12.04
N VAL A 67 3.09 10.08 13.27
CA VAL A 67 1.71 10.32 13.74
C VAL A 67 1.53 11.64 14.50
N MET A 68 2.56 12.34 15.01
CA MET A 68 2.30 13.62 15.72
C MET A 68 3.45 14.65 15.77
N PRO A 69 3.13 15.97 15.89
CA PRO A 69 1.83 16.46 16.36
C PRO A 69 1.04 17.31 15.36
N ILE A 70 -0.23 16.95 15.17
CA ILE A 70 -1.30 17.93 14.96
C ILE A 70 -1.45 18.68 16.29
N ALA A 71 -0.53 19.61 16.53
CA ALA A 71 -0.69 20.70 17.48
C ALA A 71 -0.90 21.96 16.65
N GLN A 72 -2.17 22.25 16.35
CA GLN A 72 -2.80 23.56 16.21
C GLN A 72 -4.26 23.37 15.82
#